data_AF-A0A3M1TK53-F1
#
_entry.id   AF-A0A3M1TK53-F1
#
_cell.length_a   1.000
_cell.length_b   1.000
_cell.length_c   1.000
_cell.angle_alpha   90.00
_cell.angle_beta   90.00
_cell.angle_gamma   90.00
#
_symmetry.space_group_name_H-M   'P 1'
#
loop_
_entity.id
_entity.type
_entity.pdbx_description
1 polymer ?
#
loop_
_entity_poly.entity_id
_entity_poly.type
_entity_poly.pdbx_seq_one_letter_code
_entity_poly.pdbx_strand_id
1 'polypeptide(L)'
;MSKEHQQQQNQASGKQPRKQNYHKNRNKEDLTPKFTEKLVLGTTDENYHQLIGLTSRYAKTLVEGKERDKVSTHMLRNIFGEAKRQTTAAGLWKLEVKLAYLAGRNESNYKVKKLTEMLTRLIRKTTDENLENFKDFFTALVAYHKYHEKFSSKKNRG
;
A
#
# COMPACT_ATOMS: atom_id res chain seq x y z
N MET A 1 19.99 64.39 25.58
CA MET A 1 20.29 64.98 24.25
C MET A 1 20.83 63.87 23.36
N SER A 2 20.20 63.70 22.19
CA SER A 2 20.63 63.12 20.88
C SER A 2 21.79 62.11 20.80
N LYS A 3 21.87 61.12 19.89
CA LYS A 3 21.02 60.53 18.84
C LYS A 3 21.81 59.31 18.29
N GLU A 4 21.09 58.22 17.99
CA GLU A 4 21.24 57.30 16.83
C GLU A 4 22.45 56.35 16.59
N HIS A 5 22.07 55.15 16.11
CA HIS A 5 22.82 53.99 15.55
C HIS A 5 23.19 52.90 16.58
N GLN A 6 22.78 51.63 16.51
CA GLN A 6 22.29 50.80 15.40
C GLN A 6 21.41 49.64 15.91
N GLN A 7 20.54 49.20 15.01
CA GLN A 7 19.48 48.20 15.08
C GLN A 7 19.92 46.71 15.09
N GLN A 8 18.96 45.84 15.51
CA GLN A 8 18.69 44.46 15.03
C GLN A 8 19.55 43.31 15.62
N GLN A 9 19.05 42.12 16.03
CA GLN A 9 17.80 41.37 15.80
C GLN A 9 17.54 40.33 16.93
N ASN A 10 16.31 40.24 17.42
CA ASN A 10 15.69 39.02 17.95
C ASN A 10 15.01 38.30 16.77
N GLN A 11 15.34 37.03 16.45
CA GLN A 11 14.41 36.16 15.71
C GLN A 11 14.52 34.69 16.12
N ALA A 12 13.35 34.16 16.50
CA ALA A 12 13.08 32.79 16.86
C ALA A 12 13.30 31.82 15.69
N SER A 13 14.01 30.72 15.96
CA SER A 13 14.22 29.62 15.03
C SER A 13 12.99 28.71 14.94
N GLY A 14 11.99 29.17 14.19
CA GLY A 14 10.90 28.33 13.70
C GLY A 14 11.44 27.29 12.70
N LYS A 15 11.51 26.02 13.11
CA LYS A 15 11.81 24.91 12.19
C LYS A 15 10.64 24.72 11.23
N GLN A 16 10.80 25.19 9.99
CA GLN A 16 9.86 24.91 8.90
C GLN A 16 9.78 23.40 8.62
N PRO A 17 8.58 22.84 8.37
CA PRO A 17 8.44 21.44 7.97
C PRO A 17 9.07 21.23 6.58
N ARG A 18 9.96 20.24 6.48
CA ARG A 18 10.58 19.80 5.21
C ARG A 18 9.49 19.41 4.22
N LYS A 19 9.31 20.22 3.17
CA LYS A 19 8.48 19.88 2.00
C LYS A 19 9.02 18.61 1.37
N GLN A 20 8.32 17.49 1.54
CA GLN A 20 8.65 16.23 0.88
C GLN A 20 8.36 16.39 -0.62
N ASN A 21 9.43 16.46 -1.42
CA ASN A 21 9.37 16.34 -2.88
C ASN A 21 8.98 14.89 -3.22
N TYR A 22 7.68 14.63 -3.32
CA TYR A 22 7.16 13.42 -3.95
C TYR A 22 7.59 13.43 -5.42
N HIS A 23 8.63 12.67 -5.75
CA HIS A 23 9.09 12.51 -7.12
C HIS A 23 7.93 12.01 -7.99
N LYS A 24 7.51 12.90 -8.90
CA LYS A 24 6.56 12.72 -9.99
C LYS A 24 7.09 11.63 -10.93
N ASN A 25 6.80 10.36 -10.62
CA ASN A 25 7.14 9.24 -11.51
C ASN A 25 6.05 9.15 -12.59
N ARG A 26 6.45 9.41 -13.83
CA ARG A 26 5.57 9.60 -15.00
C ARG A 26 4.94 8.27 -15.43
N ASN A 27 3.62 8.27 -15.61
CA ASN A 27 2.82 7.38 -16.46
C ASN A 27 2.77 5.87 -16.15
N LYS A 28 2.57 5.47 -14.88
CA LYS A 28 1.89 4.19 -14.59
C LYS A 28 0.63 4.51 -13.81
N GLU A 29 -0.51 4.09 -14.35
CA GLU A 29 -1.83 4.25 -13.73
C GLU A 29 -1.83 3.63 -12.33
N ASP A 30 -2.26 4.39 -11.32
CA ASP A 30 -2.51 3.85 -9.97
C ASP A 30 -3.74 2.94 -10.05
N LEU A 31 -3.54 1.64 -9.87
CA LEU A 31 -4.62 0.64 -9.95
C LEU A 31 -5.40 0.51 -8.63
N THR A 32 -4.92 1.09 -7.52
CA THR A 32 -5.57 0.94 -6.20
C THR A 32 -7.01 1.45 -6.12
N PRO A 33 -7.44 2.49 -6.88
CA PRO A 33 -8.85 2.90 -6.90
C PRO A 33 -9.76 1.88 -7.59
N LYS A 34 -9.23 1.02 -8.46
CA LYS A 34 -10.02 0.00 -9.20
C LYS A 34 -10.46 -1.16 -8.31
N PHE A 35 -9.81 -1.37 -7.17
CA PHE A 35 -10.23 -2.32 -6.13
C PHE A 35 -11.34 -1.68 -5.28
N THR A 36 -12.54 -1.64 -5.86
CA THR A 36 -13.74 -1.17 -5.18
C THR A 36 -14.27 -2.24 -4.23
N GLU A 37 -15.08 -1.82 -3.26
CA GLU A 37 -15.81 -2.73 -2.37
C GLU A 37 -16.63 -3.75 -3.17
N LYS A 38 -17.37 -3.30 -4.19
CA LYS A 38 -18.14 -4.19 -5.07
C LYS A 38 -17.26 -5.22 -5.77
N LEU A 39 -16.09 -4.83 -6.30
CA LEU A 39 -15.23 -5.76 -7.04
C LEU A 39 -14.50 -6.75 -6.14
N VAL A 40 -14.20 -6.37 -4.89
CA VAL A 40 -13.40 -7.21 -3.97
C VAL A 40 -14.27 -7.94 -2.97
N LEU A 41 -15.09 -7.20 -2.21
CA LEU A 41 -15.92 -7.76 -1.13
C LEU A 41 -17.23 -8.32 -1.67
N GLY A 42 -17.74 -7.79 -2.78
CA GLY A 42 -18.92 -8.29 -3.50
C GLY A 42 -18.58 -9.21 -4.68
N THR A 43 -17.43 -9.88 -4.65
CA THR A 43 -17.00 -10.76 -5.75
C THR A 43 -17.99 -11.88 -5.98
N THR A 44 -18.28 -12.16 -7.24
CA THR A 44 -19.10 -13.28 -7.71
C THR A 44 -18.38 -13.97 -8.87
N ASP A 45 -18.84 -15.15 -9.28
CA ASP A 45 -18.25 -15.88 -10.40
C ASP A 45 -18.18 -15.05 -11.69
N GLU A 46 -19.19 -14.21 -11.92
CA GLU A 46 -19.27 -13.31 -13.09
C GLU A 46 -18.13 -12.30 -13.16
N ASN A 47 -17.67 -11.79 -12.00
CA ASN A 47 -16.63 -10.76 -11.93
C ASN A 47 -15.28 -11.28 -11.42
N TYR A 48 -15.19 -12.57 -11.06
CA TYR A 48 -13.99 -13.19 -10.50
C TYR A 48 -12.78 -13.04 -11.42
N HIS A 49 -12.93 -13.33 -12.72
CA HIS A 49 -11.85 -13.19 -13.69
C HIS A 49 -11.35 -11.75 -13.83
N GLN A 50 -12.26 -10.76 -13.71
CA GLN A 50 -11.89 -9.34 -13.70
C GLN A 50 -11.05 -9.00 -12.46
N LEU A 51 -11.48 -9.46 -11.28
CA LEU A 51 -10.72 -9.27 -10.04
C LEU A 51 -9.33 -9.90 -10.15
N ILE A 52 -9.22 -11.14 -10.65
CA ILE A 52 -7.96 -11.86 -10.81
C ILE A 52 -7.03 -11.14 -11.80
N GLY A 53 -7.54 -10.72 -12.95
CA GLY A 53 -6.77 -9.98 -13.94
C GLY A 53 -6.25 -8.64 -13.41
N LEU A 54 -7.08 -7.91 -12.66
CA LEU A 54 -6.66 -6.67 -12.00
C LEU A 54 -5.61 -6.95 -10.90
N THR A 55 -5.82 -7.97 -10.08
CA THR A 55 -4.92 -8.39 -9.00
C THR A 55 -3.54 -8.75 -9.53
N SER A 56 -3.46 -9.53 -10.62
CA SER A 56 -2.20 -9.88 -11.26
C SER A 56 -1.45 -8.65 -11.78
N ARG A 57 -2.13 -7.73 -12.45
CA ARG A 57 -1.52 -6.48 -12.93
C ARG A 57 -1.02 -5.61 -11.78
N TYR A 58 -1.82 -5.46 -10.72
CA TYR A 58 -1.42 -4.69 -9.55
C TYR A 58 -0.23 -5.33 -8.83
N ALA A 59 -0.25 -6.64 -8.61
CA ALA A 59 0.85 -7.39 -8.02
C ALA A 59 2.17 -7.20 -8.78
N LYS A 60 2.11 -7.14 -10.11
CA LYS A 60 3.26 -6.81 -10.96
C LYS A 60 3.83 -5.43 -10.64
N THR A 61 2.97 -4.42 -10.47
CA THR A 61 3.44 -3.06 -10.11
C THR A 61 4.18 -3.02 -8.77
N LEU A 62 3.83 -3.90 -7.83
CA LEU A 62 4.46 -3.98 -6.52
C LEU A 62 5.91 -4.51 -6.58
N VAL A 63 6.25 -5.32 -7.59
CA VAL A 63 7.59 -5.90 -7.76
C VAL A 63 8.47 -5.17 -8.78
N GLU A 64 7.91 -4.30 -9.61
CA GLU A 64 8.68 -3.54 -10.62
C GLU A 64 9.41 -2.32 -10.03
N GLY A 65 10.42 -1.78 -10.71
CA GLY A 65 11.12 -0.56 -10.27
C GLY A 65 12.35 -0.83 -9.38
N LYS A 66 12.85 0.22 -8.70
CA LYS A 66 14.04 0.12 -7.85
C LYS A 66 13.74 -0.71 -6.61
N GLU A 67 14.72 -1.44 -6.08
CA GLU A 67 14.54 -2.32 -4.90
C GLU A 67 13.87 -1.60 -3.72
N ARG A 68 14.27 -0.36 -3.42
CA ARG A 68 13.68 0.45 -2.35
C ARG A 68 12.19 0.79 -2.53
N ASP A 69 11.69 0.75 -3.77
CA ASP A 69 10.32 1.08 -4.14
C ASP A 69 9.44 -0.19 -4.27
N LYS A 70 10.01 -1.38 -4.10
CA LYS A 70 9.28 -2.65 -4.18
C LYS A 70 8.60 -2.96 -2.85
N VAL A 71 7.51 -3.72 -2.92
CA VAL A 71 6.97 -4.42 -1.74
C VAL A 71 7.62 -5.79 -1.71
N SER A 72 8.34 -6.13 -0.64
CA SER A 72 8.98 -7.44 -0.51
C SER A 72 7.98 -8.53 -0.17
N THR A 73 8.28 -9.77 -0.58
CA THR A 73 7.48 -10.95 -0.23
C THR A 73 7.34 -11.13 1.28
N HIS A 74 8.38 -10.81 2.05
CA HIS A 74 8.33 -10.87 3.51
C HIS A 74 7.27 -9.91 4.08
N MET A 75 7.26 -8.64 3.62
CA MET A 75 6.25 -7.67 4.05
C MET A 75 4.84 -8.14 3.71
N LEU A 76 4.60 -8.53 2.45
CA LEU A 76 3.28 -8.94 2.00
C LEU A 76 2.78 -10.20 2.72
N ARG A 77 3.67 -11.19 2.92
CA ARG A 77 3.34 -12.45 3.61
C ARG A 77 3.02 -12.23 5.08
N ASN A 78 3.71 -11.32 5.76
CA ASN A 78 3.44 -11.03 7.17
C ASN A 78 2.02 -10.48 7.34
N ILE A 79 1.62 -9.52 6.51
CA ILE A 79 0.27 -8.94 6.52
C ILE A 79 -0.77 -10.01 6.17
N PHE A 80 -0.53 -10.78 5.10
CA PHE A 80 -1.44 -11.83 4.66
C PHE A 80 -1.64 -12.93 5.70
N GLY A 81 -0.56 -13.37 6.36
CA GLY A 81 -0.63 -14.41 7.37
C GLY A 81 -1.56 -14.02 8.51
N GLU A 82 -1.59 -12.74 8.88
CA GLU A 82 -2.51 -12.23 9.89
C GLU A 82 -3.95 -12.19 9.41
N ALA A 83 -4.20 -11.67 8.20
CA ALA A 83 -5.53 -11.65 7.59
C ALA A 83 -6.13 -13.06 7.48
N LYS A 84 -5.35 -14.02 6.97
CA LYS A 84 -5.79 -15.39 6.70
C LYS A 84 -6.27 -16.13 7.95
N ARG A 85 -5.70 -15.81 9.13
CA ARG A 85 -6.04 -16.47 10.40
C ARG A 85 -7.30 -15.92 11.06
N GLN A 86 -7.83 -14.79 10.59
CA GLN A 86 -9.04 -14.23 11.20
C GLN A 86 -10.26 -15.03 10.76
N THR A 87 -11.14 -15.28 11.72
CA THR A 87 -12.44 -15.94 11.51
C THR A 87 -13.61 -14.95 11.55
N THR A 88 -13.34 -13.69 11.93
CA THR A 88 -14.33 -12.61 11.97
C THR A 88 -13.73 -11.32 11.42
N ALA A 89 -14.57 -10.43 10.90
CA ALA A 89 -14.20 -9.12 10.39
C ALA A 89 -13.57 -8.25 11.47
N ALA A 90 -14.08 -8.31 12.72
CA ALA A 90 -13.49 -7.60 13.85
C ALA A 90 -12.03 -8.02 14.13
N GLY A 91 -11.68 -9.28 13.82
CA GLY A 91 -10.30 -9.77 13.88
C GLY A 91 -9.34 -8.99 12.98
N LEU A 92 -9.84 -8.39 11.88
CA LEU A 92 -9.03 -7.58 10.96
C LEU A 92 -8.70 -6.18 11.49
N TRP A 93 -9.36 -5.67 12.54
CA TRP A 93 -9.05 -4.34 13.08
C TRP A 93 -7.62 -4.25 13.63
N LYS A 94 -7.10 -5.35 14.19
CA LYS A 94 -5.68 -5.43 14.60
C LYS A 94 -4.73 -5.31 13.41
N LEU A 95 -5.14 -5.82 12.25
CA LEU A 95 -4.38 -5.71 11.02
C LEU A 95 -4.34 -4.27 10.52
N GLU A 96 -5.45 -3.52 10.64
CA GLU A 96 -5.51 -2.11 10.28
C GLU A 96 -4.45 -1.28 11.02
N VAL A 97 -4.30 -1.46 12.34
CA VAL A 97 -3.28 -0.77 13.15
C VAL A 97 -1.87 -1.10 12.66
N LYS A 98 -1.62 -2.36 12.30
CA LYS A 98 -0.32 -2.80 11.78
C LYS A 98 -0.03 -2.26 10.38
N LEU A 99 -1.05 -2.14 9.53
CA LEU A 99 -0.93 -1.48 8.22
C LEU A 99 -0.53 -0.02 8.39
N ALA A 100 -1.12 0.70 9.35
CA ALA A 100 -0.74 2.07 9.65
C ALA A 100 0.73 2.19 10.11
N TYR A 101 1.17 1.31 11.02
CA TYR A 101 2.57 1.25 11.44
C TYR A 101 3.52 0.93 10.27
N LEU A 102 3.15 -0.04 9.43
CA LEU A 102 3.93 -0.42 8.26
C LEU A 102 4.07 0.76 7.27
N ALA A 103 2.99 1.50 7.03
CA ALA A 103 3.01 2.69 6.18
C ALA A 103 3.95 3.76 6.74
N GLY A 104 3.87 4.05 8.05
CA GLY A 104 4.74 5.03 8.71
C GLY A 104 6.21 4.62 8.68
N ARG A 105 6.52 3.35 8.92
CA ARG A 105 7.90 2.82 8.85
C ARG A 105 8.47 2.85 7.43
N ASN A 106 7.62 2.85 6.41
CA ASN A 106 8.00 2.86 5.00
C ASN A 106 7.53 4.16 4.30
N GLU A 107 7.58 5.30 4.98
CA GLU A 107 7.01 6.57 4.51
C GLU A 107 7.49 7.01 3.11
N SER A 108 8.71 6.64 2.72
CA SER A 108 9.30 6.95 1.41
C SER A 108 8.88 5.99 0.30
N ASN A 109 8.28 4.84 0.64
CA ASN A 109 7.83 3.84 -0.32
C ASN A 109 6.33 4.04 -0.62
N TYR A 110 6.06 4.81 -1.67
CA TYR A 110 4.70 5.10 -2.14
C TYR A 110 3.84 3.85 -2.39
N LYS A 111 4.43 2.73 -2.85
CA LYS A 111 3.66 1.51 -3.11
C LYS A 111 3.19 0.83 -1.84
N VAL A 112 4.04 0.79 -0.81
CA VAL A 112 3.65 0.30 0.52
C VAL A 112 2.51 1.16 1.04
N LYS A 113 2.63 2.49 0.99
CA LYS A 113 1.58 3.42 1.41
C LYS A 113 0.26 3.15 0.68
N LYS A 114 0.28 3.04 -0.65
CA LYS A 114 -0.93 2.77 -1.44
C LYS A 114 -1.56 1.41 -1.18
N LEU A 115 -0.73 0.37 -1.03
CA LEU A 115 -1.19 -0.95 -0.63
C LEU A 115 -1.89 -0.91 0.73
N THR A 116 -1.27 -0.28 1.73
CA THR A 116 -1.84 -0.18 3.08
C THR A 116 -3.14 0.64 3.08
N GLU A 117 -3.20 1.76 2.35
CA GLU A 117 -4.42 2.58 2.22
C GLU A 117 -5.57 1.78 1.61
N MET A 118 -5.29 1.00 0.54
CA MET A 118 -6.28 0.15 -0.10
C MET A 118 -6.77 -0.97 0.81
N LEU A 119 -5.85 -1.68 1.49
CA LEU A 119 -6.21 -2.76 2.41
C LEU A 119 -6.99 -2.24 3.61
N THR A 120 -6.59 -1.11 4.21
CA THR A 120 -7.33 -0.48 5.30
C THR A 120 -8.75 -0.10 4.87
N ARG A 121 -8.91 0.48 3.68
CA ARG A 121 -10.25 0.80 3.14
C ARG A 121 -11.13 -0.45 3.01
N LEU A 122 -10.57 -1.54 2.49
CA LEU A 122 -11.29 -2.81 2.34
C LEU A 122 -11.64 -3.43 3.69
N ILE A 123 -10.68 -3.51 4.62
CA ILE A 123 -10.88 -4.05 5.98
C ILE A 123 -12.04 -3.35 6.70
N ARG A 124 -12.12 -2.02 6.61
CA ARG A 124 -13.20 -1.23 7.24
C ARG A 124 -14.59 -1.50 6.66
N LYS A 125 -14.67 -2.13 5.50
CA LYS A 125 -15.91 -2.52 4.81
C LYS A 125 -16.16 -4.02 4.88
N THR A 126 -15.21 -4.79 5.38
CA THR A 126 -15.36 -6.22 5.56
C THR A 126 -16.37 -6.51 6.66
N THR A 127 -17.28 -7.43 6.39
CA THR A 127 -18.22 -8.02 7.33
C THR A 127 -17.94 -9.52 7.42
N ASP A 128 -18.56 -10.23 8.36
CA ASP A 128 -18.34 -11.68 8.49
C ASP A 128 -18.81 -12.43 7.23
N GLU A 129 -19.84 -11.93 6.55
CA GLU A 129 -20.38 -12.52 5.31
C GLU A 129 -19.43 -12.41 4.12
N ASN A 130 -18.63 -11.34 4.05
CA ASN A 130 -17.71 -11.09 2.94
C ASN A 130 -16.23 -11.26 3.31
N LEU A 131 -15.95 -11.76 4.51
CA LEU A 131 -14.59 -12.00 5.01
C LEU A 131 -13.81 -12.94 4.08
N GLU A 132 -14.45 -13.98 3.57
CA GLU A 132 -13.77 -14.92 2.68
C GLU A 132 -13.40 -14.27 1.34
N ASN A 133 -14.27 -13.41 0.78
CA ASN A 133 -13.97 -12.65 -0.42
C ASN A 133 -12.73 -11.75 -0.24
N PHE A 134 -12.58 -11.10 0.92
CA PHE A 134 -11.37 -10.35 1.25
C PHE A 134 -10.13 -11.26 1.32
N LYS A 135 -10.25 -12.42 1.98
CA LYS A 135 -9.15 -13.39 2.14
C LYS A 135 -8.72 -13.99 0.81
N ASP A 136 -9.66 -14.27 -0.09
CA ASP A 136 -9.39 -14.81 -1.42
C ASP A 136 -8.70 -13.78 -2.31
N PHE A 137 -9.18 -12.53 -2.29
CA PHE A 137 -8.48 -11.42 -2.94
C PHE A 137 -7.03 -11.31 -2.44
N PHE A 138 -6.83 -11.31 -1.13
CA PHE A 138 -5.48 -11.15 -0.56
C PHE A 138 -4.59 -12.38 -0.87
N THR A 139 -5.17 -13.59 -0.88
CA THR A 139 -4.49 -14.81 -1.32
C THR A 139 -4.02 -14.68 -2.77
N ALA A 140 -4.89 -14.22 -3.67
CA ALA A 140 -4.55 -13.98 -5.07
C ALA A 140 -3.44 -12.92 -5.21
N LEU A 141 -3.53 -11.82 -4.45
CA LEU A 141 -2.51 -10.77 -4.45
C LEU A 141 -1.12 -11.32 -4.08
N VAL A 142 -1.04 -12.14 -3.03
CA VAL A 142 0.21 -12.78 -2.59
C VAL A 142 0.72 -13.78 -3.62
N ALA A 143 -0.17 -14.57 -4.21
CA ALA A 143 0.19 -15.56 -5.23
C ALA A 143 0.79 -14.90 -6.48
N TYR A 144 0.11 -13.88 -7.02
CA TYR A 144 0.60 -13.15 -8.19
C TYR A 144 1.84 -12.30 -7.90
N HIS A 145 1.96 -11.75 -6.69
CA HIS A 145 3.17 -11.03 -6.28
C HIS A 145 4.38 -11.97 -6.34
N LYS A 146 4.27 -13.16 -5.73
CA LYS A 146 5.31 -14.20 -5.78
C LYS A 146 5.59 -14.68 -7.20
N TYR A 147 4.56 -14.84 -8.03
CA TYR A 147 4.71 -15.17 -9.44
C TYR A 147 5.57 -14.12 -10.16
N HIS A 148 5.19 -12.84 -10.07
CA HIS A 148 5.92 -11.78 -10.76
C HIS A 148 7.33 -11.57 -10.20
N GLU A 149 7.57 -11.78 -8.91
CA GLU A 149 8.91 -11.75 -8.30
C GLU A 149 9.83 -12.83 -8.92
N LYS A 150 9.33 -14.06 -9.06
CA LYS A 150 10.10 -15.19 -9.63
C LYS A 150 10.32 -15.10 -11.14
N PHE A 151 9.35 -14.58 -11.89
CA PHE A 151 9.38 -14.61 -13.35
C PHE A 151 9.81 -13.28 -14.00
N SER A 152 9.71 -12.14 -13.31
CA SER A 152 10.22 -10.85 -13.82
C SER A 152 11.73 -10.70 -13.62
N SER A 153 12.31 -11.38 -12.64
CA SER A 153 13.76 -11.38 -12.36
C SER A 153 14.61 -12.12 -13.40
N LYS A 154 14.00 -12.98 -14.23
CA LYS A 154 14.70 -13.74 -15.27
C LYS A 154 14.98 -12.94 -16.55
N LYS A 155 14.31 -11.81 -16.78
CA LYS A 155 14.41 -11.05 -18.04
C LYS A 155 15.67 -10.18 -18.16
N ASN A 156 16.45 -10.03 -17.08
CA ASN A 156 17.67 -9.21 -17.03
C ASN A 156 18.97 -10.04 -16.92
N ARG A 157 18.93 -11.34 -17.26
CA ARG A 157 20.10 -12.25 -17.25
C ARG A 157 20.39 -12.87 -18.63
N GLY A 158 19.93 -12.22 -19.69
CA GLY A 158 20.23 -12.57 -21.08
C GLY A 158 21.10 -11.49 -21.70
#